data_AF-A0AAU3SCS6-F1
#
_entry.id   AF-A0AAU3SCS6-F1
#
_cell.length_a   1.000
_cell.length_b   1.000
_cell.length_c   1.000
_cell.angle_alpha   90.00
_cell.angle_beta   90.00
_cell.angle_gamma   90.00
#
_symmetry.space_group_name_H-M   'P 1'
#
loop_
_entity.id
_entity.type
_entity.pdbx_description
1 polymer ?
#
loop_
_entity_poly.entity_id
_entity_poly.type
_entity_poly.pdbx_seq_one_letter_code
_entity_poly.pdbx_strand_id
1 'polypeptide(L)'
;MRPIPLCVLSSSAPPRVEHGHHPELFVQIGSLTKALTGTLLVRLAAAGALDLDDPLERFLPAPTGTGITLRHLATHTSGLPRLPPGLNRRDPYAPFDAEALDALVRRLDTLATAPPGQDEEYSNFGYAVLGSALAAAGGAPYEQLLNEYVLSPLDITDVTSAPAPERRLVARLFGRPVRPWTMTGAILPAGGLWATPVAASRLVTSLLVERRLGEPAPSWQRAGRLLWHNGATKDASVFAGALPDGTWVLVHRLGGDPDTTDKIGIDHLKSVT
;
A
#
# COMPACT_ATOMS: atom_id res chain seq x y z
N MET A 1 -29.85 -5.93 -3.09
CA MET A 1 -28.46 -5.41 -3.13
C MET A 1 -27.78 -5.99 -4.36
N ARG A 2 -26.98 -5.23 -5.13
CA ARG A 2 -26.30 -5.81 -6.30
C ARG A 2 -25.18 -6.75 -5.86
N PRO A 3 -24.96 -7.88 -6.55
CA PRO A 3 -23.82 -8.74 -6.26
C PRO A 3 -22.51 -7.96 -6.49
N ILE A 4 -21.58 -8.06 -5.53
CA ILE A 4 -20.27 -7.39 -5.57
C ILE A 4 -19.23 -8.43 -6.00
N PRO A 5 -18.46 -8.20 -7.08
CA PRO A 5 -17.36 -9.09 -7.46
C PRO A 5 -16.42 -9.32 -6.29
N LEU A 6 -16.16 -10.59 -5.98
CA LEU A 6 -15.39 -11.05 -4.83
C LEU A 6 -14.37 -12.10 -5.26
N CYS A 7 -13.15 -11.97 -4.75
CA CYS A 7 -12.14 -13.03 -4.79
C CYS A 7 -11.61 -13.24 -3.37
N VAL A 8 -11.62 -14.50 -2.91
CA VAL A 8 -10.99 -14.94 -1.66
C VAL A 8 -9.99 -16.04 -2.00
N LEU A 9 -8.74 -15.83 -1.61
CA LEU A 9 -7.66 -16.81 -1.66
C LEU A 9 -7.18 -17.06 -0.23
N SER A 10 -6.85 -18.31 0.11
CA SER A 10 -6.48 -18.67 1.48
C SER A 10 -5.63 -19.94 1.53
N SER A 11 -5.03 -20.21 2.69
CA SER A 11 -4.35 -21.49 2.98
C SER A 11 -5.28 -22.66 3.27
N SER A 12 -6.55 -22.39 3.63
CA SER A 12 -7.47 -23.35 4.25
C SER A 12 -8.63 -23.78 3.36
N ALA A 13 -8.85 -23.11 2.23
CA ALA A 13 -9.95 -23.38 1.32
C ALA A 13 -9.56 -23.10 -0.14
N PRO A 14 -10.20 -23.78 -1.12
CA PRO A 14 -10.00 -23.49 -2.53
C PRO A 14 -10.41 -22.05 -2.87
N PRO A 15 -9.85 -21.45 -3.95
CA PRO A 15 -10.21 -20.10 -4.39
C PRO A 15 -11.72 -19.91 -4.55
N ARG A 16 -12.26 -18.87 -3.90
CA ARG A 16 -13.66 -18.45 -4.06
C ARG A 16 -13.71 -17.20 -4.93
N VAL A 17 -14.23 -17.34 -6.14
CA VAL A 17 -14.34 -16.25 -7.12
C VAL A 17 -15.80 -16.11 -7.53
N GLU A 18 -16.39 -14.93 -7.28
CA GLU A 18 -17.81 -14.70 -7.45
C GLU A 18 -18.11 -13.45 -8.27
N HIS A 19 -19.29 -13.46 -8.90
CA HIS A 19 -19.90 -12.29 -9.50
C HIS A 19 -19.03 -11.56 -10.54
N GLY A 20 -18.26 -12.33 -11.30
CA GLY A 20 -17.42 -11.82 -12.39
C GLY A 20 -16.08 -11.22 -11.93
N HIS A 21 -15.62 -11.55 -10.72
CA HIS A 21 -14.22 -11.35 -10.35
C HIS A 21 -13.30 -12.32 -11.12
N HIS A 22 -12.00 -12.03 -11.19
CA HIS A 22 -11.00 -12.88 -11.83
C HIS A 22 -9.64 -12.81 -11.07
N PRO A 23 -9.06 -13.96 -10.68
CA PRO A 23 -7.86 -14.00 -9.85
C PRO A 23 -6.54 -13.62 -10.58
N GLU A 24 -6.55 -13.63 -11.92
CA GLU A 24 -5.39 -13.29 -12.77
C GLU A 24 -5.51 -11.93 -13.49
N LEU A 25 -6.57 -11.15 -13.22
CA LEU A 25 -6.69 -9.78 -13.75
C LEU A 25 -6.22 -8.78 -12.69
N PHE A 26 -5.60 -7.71 -13.15
CA PHE A 26 -5.10 -6.65 -12.27
C PHE A 26 -6.26 -5.89 -11.65
N VAL A 27 -6.20 -5.75 -10.33
CA VAL A 27 -7.12 -4.94 -9.53
C VAL A 27 -6.34 -3.92 -8.70
N GLN A 28 -6.96 -2.80 -8.35
CA GLN A 28 -6.34 -1.83 -7.44
C GLN A 28 -6.27 -2.41 -6.03
N ILE A 29 -5.07 -2.48 -5.47
CA ILE A 29 -4.87 -2.98 -4.10
C ILE A 29 -4.84 -1.84 -3.06
N GLY A 30 -4.99 -0.59 -3.52
CA GLY A 30 -5.08 0.58 -2.66
C GLY A 30 -3.94 0.59 -1.63
N SER A 31 -4.28 0.83 -0.37
CA SER A 31 -3.28 1.00 0.69
C SER A 31 -2.48 -0.26 1.05
N LEU A 32 -2.80 -1.45 0.52
CA LEU A 32 -1.86 -2.59 0.58
C LEU A 32 -0.51 -2.26 -0.09
N THR A 33 -0.49 -1.28 -1.00
CA THR A 33 0.74 -0.67 -1.54
C THR A 33 1.72 -0.23 -0.45
N LYS A 34 1.23 0.27 0.69
CA LYS A 34 2.07 0.72 1.81
C LYS A 34 2.88 -0.41 2.45
N ALA A 35 2.32 -1.62 2.48
CA ALA A 35 3.06 -2.81 2.90
C ALA A 35 4.31 -3.02 2.03
N LEU A 36 4.18 -2.81 0.72
CA LEU A 36 5.30 -2.91 -0.22
C LEU A 36 6.28 -1.74 -0.09
N THR A 37 5.80 -0.51 0.06
CA THR A 37 6.67 0.66 0.30
C THR A 37 7.46 0.55 1.60
N GLY A 38 6.84 0.09 2.70
CA GLY A 38 7.54 -0.18 3.95
C GLY A 38 8.52 -1.34 3.84
N THR A 39 8.20 -2.36 3.04
CA THR A 39 9.16 -3.44 2.73
C THR A 39 10.36 -2.88 1.96
N LEU A 40 10.13 -2.01 0.97
CA LEU A 40 11.22 -1.34 0.25
C LEU A 40 12.13 -0.52 1.18
N LEU A 41 11.55 0.22 2.14
CA LEU A 41 12.31 0.93 3.18
C LEU A 41 13.26 0.00 3.93
N VAL A 42 12.75 -1.12 4.45
CA VAL A 42 13.57 -2.09 5.19
C VAL A 42 14.63 -2.74 4.30
N ARG A 43 14.31 -2.99 3.02
CA ARG A 43 15.27 -3.59 2.07
C ARG A 43 16.40 -2.65 1.68
N LEU A 44 16.11 -1.36 1.48
CA LEU A 44 17.13 -0.34 1.26
C LEU A 44 18.01 -0.14 2.50
N ALA A 45 17.42 -0.22 3.70
CA ALA A 45 18.19 -0.21 4.94
C ALA A 45 19.14 -1.41 5.06
N ALA A 46 18.63 -2.62 4.79
CA ALA A 46 19.44 -3.83 4.78
C ALA A 46 20.57 -3.79 3.72
N ALA A 47 20.39 -3.03 2.64
CA ALA A 47 21.42 -2.79 1.63
C ALA A 47 22.40 -1.65 1.99
N GLY A 48 22.21 -0.98 3.12
CA GLY A 48 23.07 0.12 3.59
C GLY A 48 22.85 1.46 2.89
N ALA A 49 21.77 1.61 2.12
CA ALA A 49 21.47 2.86 1.41
C ALA A 49 20.92 3.97 2.34
N LEU A 50 20.31 3.58 3.45
CA LEU A 50 19.68 4.45 4.44
C LEU A 50 19.60 3.73 5.80
N ASP A 51 19.26 4.48 6.85
CA ASP A 51 18.69 3.95 8.09
C ASP A 51 17.21 4.36 8.21
N LEU A 52 16.39 3.57 8.91
CA LEU A 52 14.99 3.93 9.16
C LEU A 52 14.88 5.21 10.01
N ASP A 53 15.86 5.43 10.89
CA ASP A 53 15.89 6.59 11.79
C ASP A 53 16.67 7.77 11.20
N ASP A 54 17.08 7.69 9.92
CA ASP A 54 17.64 8.83 9.22
C ASP A 54 16.63 9.99 9.16
N PRO A 55 17.10 11.23 9.38
CA PRO A 55 16.27 12.41 9.23
C PRO A 55 15.85 12.61 7.77
N LEU A 56 14.60 12.99 7.55
CA LEU A 56 14.03 13.15 6.21
C LEU A 56 14.81 14.16 5.35
N GLU A 57 15.29 15.25 5.96
CA GLU A 57 16.06 16.30 5.29
C GLU A 57 17.41 15.82 4.72
N ARG A 58 17.85 14.60 5.07
CA ARG A 58 19.00 13.95 4.42
C ARG A 58 18.73 13.62 2.95
N PHE A 59 17.48 13.32 2.60
CA PHE A 59 17.11 12.80 1.27
C PHE A 59 16.32 13.78 0.43
N LEU A 60 15.58 14.68 1.07
CA LEU A 60 14.68 15.62 0.41
C LEU A 60 14.96 17.06 0.88
N PRO A 61 14.61 18.09 0.09
CA PRO A 61 14.80 19.49 0.46
C PRO A 61 13.74 19.97 1.49
N ALA A 62 13.56 19.20 2.56
CA ALA A 62 12.70 19.55 3.68
C ALA A 62 13.41 20.56 4.61
N PRO A 63 12.66 21.35 5.39
CA PRO A 63 13.23 22.19 6.45
C PRO A 63 14.10 21.36 7.40
N THR A 64 15.21 21.94 7.86
CA THR A 64 16.07 21.28 8.86
C THR A 64 15.39 21.25 10.22
N GLY A 65 15.64 20.18 11.00
CA GLY A 65 15.15 20.11 12.38
C GLY A 65 13.66 19.79 12.51
N THR A 66 13.02 19.26 11.45
CA THR A 66 11.63 18.76 11.53
C THR A 66 11.50 17.58 12.50
N GLY A 67 12.59 16.82 12.72
CA GLY A 67 12.58 15.59 13.53
C GLY A 67 11.83 14.42 12.87
N ILE A 68 11.36 14.59 11.63
CA ILE A 68 10.69 13.52 10.88
C ILE A 68 11.76 12.54 10.38
N THR A 69 11.61 11.26 10.69
CA THR A 69 12.44 10.18 10.17
C THR A 69 11.68 9.35 9.14
N LEU A 70 12.38 8.50 8.39
CA LEU A 70 11.74 7.56 7.48
C LEU A 70 10.83 6.57 8.21
N ARG A 71 11.20 6.17 9.44
CA ARG A 71 10.38 5.36 10.35
C ARG A 71 9.07 6.07 10.65
N HIS A 72 9.11 7.34 11.06
CA HIS A 72 7.91 8.10 11.38
C HIS A 72 6.91 8.15 10.22
N LEU A 73 7.38 8.26 8.98
CA LEU A 73 6.53 8.22 7.80
C LEU A 73 5.89 6.83 7.61
N ALA A 74 6.69 5.76 7.75
CA ALA A 74 6.21 4.39 7.59
C ALA A 74 5.23 3.94 8.67
N THR A 75 5.38 4.44 9.90
CA THR A 75 4.54 4.11 11.06
C THR A 75 3.40 5.08 11.30
N HIS A 76 3.16 6.04 10.40
CA HIS A 76 2.11 7.05 10.55
C HIS A 76 2.27 7.94 11.79
N THR A 77 3.50 8.16 12.25
CA THR A 77 3.79 9.01 13.43
C THR A 77 4.59 10.26 13.07
N SER A 78 4.53 10.73 11.82
CA SER A 78 5.26 11.92 11.39
C SER A 78 4.60 13.24 11.77
N GLY A 79 3.35 13.20 12.25
CA GLY A 79 2.52 14.39 12.45
C GLY A 79 2.03 15.02 11.14
N LEU A 80 2.26 14.39 9.99
CA LEU A 80 1.77 14.90 8.70
C LEU A 80 0.29 14.58 8.51
N PRO A 81 -0.49 15.49 7.88
CA PRO A 81 -1.91 15.30 7.70
C PRO A 81 -2.21 14.07 6.84
N ARG A 82 -3.40 13.49 7.03
CA ARG A 82 -3.86 12.32 6.25
C ARG A 82 -3.66 12.44 4.74
N LEU A 83 -3.95 13.61 4.17
CA LEU A 83 -3.98 13.88 2.73
C LEU A 83 -3.10 15.08 2.39
N PRO A 84 -2.44 15.10 1.21
CA PRO A 84 -1.76 16.31 0.76
C PRO A 84 -2.78 17.45 0.60
N PRO A 85 -2.41 18.72 0.85
CA PRO A 85 -3.25 19.85 0.51
C PRO A 85 -3.52 19.95 -1.01
N GLY A 86 -4.60 20.62 -1.41
CA GLY A 86 -4.86 20.97 -2.82
C GLY A 86 -5.55 19.88 -3.67
N LEU A 87 -6.19 18.89 -3.06
CA LEU A 87 -6.81 17.78 -3.78
C LEU A 87 -8.11 18.14 -4.50
N ASN A 88 -8.40 17.36 -5.55
CA ASN A 88 -9.63 17.46 -6.32
C ASN A 88 -10.78 16.63 -5.70
N ARG A 89 -12.02 17.13 -5.74
CA ARG A 89 -13.17 16.42 -5.13
C ARG A 89 -13.56 15.09 -5.81
N ARG A 90 -13.32 14.96 -7.11
CA ARG A 90 -13.75 13.79 -7.93
C ARG A 90 -12.63 12.76 -8.09
N ASP A 91 -11.40 13.24 -8.23
CA ASP A 91 -10.20 12.42 -8.40
C ASP A 91 -9.06 13.00 -7.55
N PRO A 92 -9.01 12.66 -6.24
CA PRO A 92 -8.25 13.39 -5.23
C PRO A 92 -6.80 13.70 -5.62
N TYR A 93 -6.11 12.71 -6.16
CA TYR A 93 -4.67 12.80 -6.40
C TYR A 93 -4.31 13.11 -7.86
N ALA A 94 -5.30 13.31 -8.75
CA ALA A 94 -5.03 13.71 -10.12
C ALA A 94 -4.17 14.99 -10.25
N PRO A 95 -4.33 16.05 -9.43
CA PRO A 95 -3.46 17.22 -9.49
C PRO A 95 -2.18 17.07 -8.65
N PHE A 96 -1.95 15.93 -7.99
CA PHE A 96 -0.84 15.75 -7.06
C PHE A 96 0.31 15.01 -7.73
N ASP A 97 1.15 15.78 -8.43
CA ASP A 97 2.34 15.31 -9.15
C ASP A 97 3.63 15.58 -8.35
N ALA A 98 4.79 15.37 -9.00
CA ALA A 98 6.09 15.54 -8.38
C ALA A 98 6.38 17.01 -8.01
N GLU A 99 5.95 17.97 -8.83
CA GLU A 99 6.13 19.40 -8.54
C GLU A 99 5.30 19.82 -7.32
N ALA A 100 4.06 19.34 -7.24
CA ALA A 100 3.20 19.55 -6.07
C ALA A 100 3.80 18.93 -4.81
N LEU A 101 4.36 17.71 -4.90
CA LEU A 101 5.04 17.07 -3.77
C LEU A 101 6.26 17.88 -3.33
N ASP A 102 7.13 18.29 -4.26
CA ASP A 102 8.33 19.07 -3.96
C ASP A 102 8.01 20.40 -3.29
N ALA A 103 6.95 21.08 -3.73
CA ALA A 103 6.48 22.32 -3.12
C ALA A 103 6.00 22.11 -1.67
N LEU A 104 5.35 20.99 -1.37
CA LEU A 104 4.90 20.65 -0.01
C LEU A 104 6.05 20.18 0.89
N VAL A 105 6.99 19.41 0.35
CA VAL A 105 8.18 18.93 1.08
C VAL A 105 9.00 20.09 1.65
N ARG A 106 9.11 21.19 0.92
CA ARG A 106 9.80 22.42 1.38
C ARG A 106 9.10 23.15 2.53
N ARG A 107 7.90 22.70 2.92
CA ARG A 107 7.02 23.36 3.90
C ARG A 107 6.53 22.41 5.00
N LEU A 108 7.18 21.25 5.18
CA LEU A 108 6.72 20.22 6.12
C LEU A 108 6.66 20.73 7.58
N ASP A 109 7.53 21.66 7.95
CA ASP A 109 7.51 22.36 9.25
C ASP A 109 6.18 23.06 9.54
N THR A 110 5.53 23.60 8.51
CA THR A 110 4.22 24.26 8.62
C THR A 110 3.03 23.31 8.44
N LEU A 111 3.27 22.11 7.91
CA LEU A 111 2.23 21.13 7.62
C LEU A 111 2.09 20.08 8.72
N ALA A 112 3.16 19.78 9.45
CA ALA A 112 3.10 18.88 10.59
C ALA A 112 2.26 19.50 11.71
N THR A 113 1.23 18.78 12.15
CA THR A 113 0.27 19.23 13.16
C THR A 113 0.58 18.71 14.57
N ALA A 114 1.48 17.72 14.67
CA ALA A 114 1.95 17.12 15.91
C ALA A 114 3.46 16.84 15.84
N PRO A 115 4.17 16.78 16.99
CA PRO A 115 5.57 16.40 17.00
C PRO A 115 5.76 14.96 16.50
N PRO A 116 6.79 14.67 15.68
CA PRO A 116 7.05 13.32 15.21
C PRO A 116 7.29 12.33 16.36
N GLY A 117 6.73 11.13 16.23
CA GLY A 117 6.84 10.03 17.18
C GLY A 117 5.82 10.06 18.33
N GLN A 118 5.00 11.12 18.46
CA GLN A 118 4.05 11.25 19.58
C GLN A 118 2.72 10.53 19.32
N ASP A 119 2.08 10.84 18.19
CA ASP A 119 0.73 10.37 17.86
C ASP A 119 0.71 9.64 16.53
N GLU A 120 -0.14 8.61 16.43
CA GLU A 120 -0.42 7.92 15.16
C GLU A 120 -1.53 8.65 14.39
N GLU A 121 -1.18 9.23 13.24
CA GLU A 121 -2.12 9.76 12.25
C GLU A 121 -1.87 9.12 10.88
N TYR A 122 -2.80 8.26 10.47
CA TYR A 122 -2.75 7.61 9.15
C TYR A 122 -2.59 8.64 8.04
N SER A 123 -1.49 8.57 7.28
CA SER A 123 -1.13 9.56 6.27
C SER A 123 -0.73 8.95 4.92
N ASN A 124 -1.55 9.22 3.91
CA ASN A 124 -1.18 8.98 2.52
C ASN A 124 -0.12 9.98 2.05
N PHE A 125 -0.17 11.21 2.57
CA PHE A 125 0.85 12.21 2.26
C PHE A 125 2.22 11.78 2.79
N GLY A 126 2.29 11.26 4.01
CA GLY A 126 3.52 10.70 4.59
C GLY A 126 4.12 9.58 3.73
N TYR A 127 3.29 8.73 3.12
CA TYR A 127 3.78 7.70 2.21
C TYR A 127 4.25 8.25 0.84
N ALA A 128 3.64 9.32 0.34
CA ALA A 128 4.16 10.01 -0.85
C ALA A 128 5.56 10.60 -0.58
N VAL A 129 5.72 11.25 0.58
CA VAL A 129 7.02 11.77 1.05
C VAL A 129 8.02 10.62 1.23
N LEU A 130 7.62 9.51 1.87
CA LEU A 130 8.46 8.34 2.06
C LEU A 130 8.96 7.80 0.72
N GLY A 131 8.07 7.54 -0.24
CA GLY A 131 8.51 6.98 -1.52
C GLY A 131 9.43 7.91 -2.32
N SER A 132 9.29 9.23 -2.19
CA SER A 132 10.25 10.19 -2.77
C SER A 132 11.62 10.10 -2.07
N ALA A 133 11.64 10.00 -0.74
CA ALA A 133 12.88 9.81 0.01
C ALA A 133 13.56 8.48 -0.32
N LEU A 134 12.79 7.39 -0.50
CA LEU A 134 13.33 6.09 -0.92
C LEU A 134 13.94 6.14 -2.34
N ALA A 135 13.29 6.85 -3.27
CA ALA A 135 13.81 7.06 -4.61
C ALA A 135 15.13 7.85 -4.58
N ALA A 136 15.21 8.90 -3.76
CA ALA A 136 16.43 9.68 -3.57
C ALA A 136 17.55 8.84 -2.93
N ALA A 137 17.25 8.07 -1.88
CA ALA A 137 18.21 7.21 -1.19
C ALA A 137 18.74 6.08 -2.09
N GLY A 138 17.88 5.47 -2.89
CA GLY A 138 18.25 4.39 -3.83
C GLY A 138 18.81 4.88 -5.16
N GLY A 139 18.76 6.18 -5.45
CA GLY A 139 19.25 6.76 -6.70
C GLY A 139 18.51 6.30 -7.97
N ALA A 140 17.27 5.79 -7.82
CA ALA A 140 16.47 5.28 -8.93
C ALA A 140 14.96 5.53 -8.71
N PRO A 141 14.13 5.47 -9.77
CA PRO A 141 12.69 5.61 -9.63
C PRO A 141 12.08 4.57 -8.67
N TYR A 142 11.06 4.99 -7.90
CA TYR A 142 10.38 4.15 -6.91
C TYR A 142 9.99 2.76 -7.46
N GLU A 143 9.43 2.70 -8.67
CA GLU A 143 8.98 1.43 -9.27
C GLU A 143 10.14 0.50 -9.60
N GLN A 144 11.27 1.06 -10.04
CA GLN A 144 12.47 0.28 -10.30
C GLN A 144 13.02 -0.30 -9.00
N LEU A 145 13.13 0.52 -7.95
CA LEU A 145 13.58 0.08 -6.63
C LEU A 145 12.63 -0.97 -6.04
N LEU A 146 11.32 -0.77 -6.17
CA LEU A 146 10.34 -1.75 -5.72
C LEU A 146 10.52 -3.09 -6.46
N ASN A 147 10.73 -3.03 -7.78
CA ASN A 147 10.97 -4.24 -8.55
C ASN A 147 12.27 -4.95 -8.15
N GLU A 148 13.36 -4.20 -8.00
CA GLU A 148 14.70 -4.72 -7.72
C GLU A 148 14.82 -5.29 -6.29
N TYR A 149 14.30 -4.56 -5.30
CA TYR A 149 14.49 -4.90 -3.89
C TYR A 149 13.34 -5.71 -3.29
N VAL A 150 12.17 -5.75 -3.91
CA VAL A 150 10.99 -6.44 -3.35
C VAL A 150 10.45 -7.50 -4.30
N LEU A 151 10.05 -7.13 -5.52
CA LEU A 151 9.29 -8.04 -6.40
C LEU A 151 10.16 -9.15 -7.03
N SER A 152 11.33 -8.78 -7.57
CA SER A 152 12.25 -9.73 -8.22
C SER A 152 12.81 -10.76 -7.23
N PRO A 153 13.26 -10.39 -6.01
CA PRO A 153 13.72 -11.37 -5.02
C PRO A 153 12.62 -12.33 -4.53
N LEU A 154 11.35 -12.01 -4.78
CA LEU A 154 10.18 -12.84 -4.47
C LEU A 154 9.64 -13.61 -5.68
N ASP A 155 10.21 -13.41 -6.87
CA ASP A 155 9.73 -14.00 -8.13
C ASP A 155 8.26 -13.61 -8.46
N ILE A 156 7.88 -12.36 -8.15
CA ILE A 156 6.52 -11.84 -8.38
C ILE A 156 6.54 -10.80 -9.50
N THR A 157 5.81 -11.06 -10.59
CA THR A 157 5.81 -10.18 -11.79
C THR A 157 4.50 -9.41 -11.98
N ASP A 158 3.38 -9.89 -11.45
CA ASP A 158 2.06 -9.29 -11.69
C ASP A 158 1.69 -8.25 -10.62
N VAL A 159 2.60 -7.30 -10.39
CA VAL A 159 2.41 -6.09 -9.58
C VAL A 159 2.99 -4.89 -10.33
N THR A 160 2.20 -3.85 -10.58
CA THR A 160 2.64 -2.67 -11.36
C THR A 160 1.74 -1.46 -11.11
N SER A 161 2.22 -0.24 -11.36
CA SER A 161 1.38 0.97 -11.33
C SER A 161 0.51 1.13 -12.58
N ALA A 162 0.89 0.49 -13.69
CA ALA A 162 0.33 0.77 -15.01
C ALA A 162 0.04 -0.52 -15.81
N PRO A 163 -0.83 -1.42 -15.31
CA PRO A 163 -1.19 -2.63 -16.06
C PRO A 163 -1.86 -2.25 -17.39
N ALA A 164 -1.73 -3.08 -18.43
CA ALA A 164 -2.40 -2.84 -19.70
C ALA A 164 -3.93 -2.79 -19.51
N PRO A 165 -4.67 -1.83 -20.13
CA PRO A 165 -6.11 -1.62 -19.88
C PRO A 165 -6.97 -2.89 -19.99
N GLU A 166 -6.67 -3.76 -20.94
CA GLU A 166 -7.35 -5.04 -21.18
C GLU A 166 -7.11 -6.09 -20.10
N ARG A 167 -6.03 -5.96 -19.32
CA ARG A 167 -5.75 -6.82 -18.17
C ARG A 167 -6.31 -6.26 -16.86
N ARG A 168 -6.97 -5.10 -16.88
CA ARG A 168 -7.55 -4.47 -15.68
C ARG A 168 -8.95 -5.00 -15.45
N LEU A 169 -9.24 -5.35 -14.21
CA LEU A 169 -10.58 -5.59 -13.71
C LEU A 169 -11.00 -4.45 -12.79
N VAL A 170 -12.08 -3.76 -13.16
CA VAL A 170 -12.61 -2.60 -12.44
C VAL A 170 -14.09 -2.77 -12.12
N ALA A 171 -14.56 -2.07 -11.09
CA ALA A 171 -15.97 -2.06 -10.74
C ALA A 171 -16.83 -1.54 -11.91
N ARG A 172 -18.08 -2.03 -12.00
CA ARG A 172 -19.03 -1.60 -13.02
C ARG A 172 -20.30 -1.05 -12.38
N LEU A 173 -20.73 0.13 -12.82
CA LEU A 173 -21.98 0.75 -12.43
C LEU A 173 -22.94 0.76 -13.62
N PHE A 174 -24.09 0.08 -13.49
CA PHE A 174 -25.06 -0.12 -14.59
C PHE A 174 -24.41 -0.68 -15.88
N GLY A 175 -23.49 -1.64 -15.73
CA GLY A 175 -22.77 -2.26 -16.85
C GLY A 175 -21.65 -1.39 -17.44
N ARG A 176 -21.43 -0.17 -16.95
CA ARG A 176 -20.33 0.69 -17.40
C ARG A 176 -19.15 0.61 -16.43
N PRO A 177 -17.90 0.44 -16.90
CA PRO A 177 -16.72 0.53 -16.06
C PRO A 177 -16.69 1.85 -15.29
N VAL A 178 -16.44 1.81 -13.99
CA VAL A 178 -16.19 3.00 -13.20
C VAL A 178 -14.74 3.40 -13.37
N ARG A 179 -14.50 4.67 -13.66
CA ARG A 179 -13.14 5.21 -13.77
C ARG A 179 -12.48 5.17 -12.38
N PRO A 180 -11.35 4.45 -12.21
CA PRO A 180 -10.59 4.48 -10.98
C PRO A 180 -10.02 5.86 -10.68
N TRP A 181 -9.65 6.13 -9.43
CA TRP A 181 -8.84 7.31 -9.11
C TRP A 181 -7.48 7.24 -9.80
N THR A 182 -6.99 8.40 -10.22
CA THR A 182 -5.63 8.59 -10.71
C THR A 182 -4.70 8.55 -9.51
N MET A 183 -4.05 7.42 -9.29
CA MET A 183 -3.12 7.19 -8.17
C MET A 183 -1.71 6.89 -8.69
N THR A 184 -1.24 7.69 -9.63
CA THR A 184 0.09 7.58 -10.24
C THR A 184 1.01 8.70 -9.75
N GLY A 185 2.29 8.67 -10.14
CA GLY A 185 3.22 9.74 -9.78
C GLY A 185 3.48 9.81 -8.27
N ALA A 186 3.42 11.01 -7.69
CA ALA A 186 3.81 11.27 -6.30
C ALA A 186 3.03 10.43 -5.27
N ILE A 187 1.74 10.16 -5.50
CA ILE A 187 0.93 9.37 -4.56
C ILE A 187 1.10 7.86 -4.71
N LEU A 188 1.77 7.39 -5.77
CA LEU A 188 1.91 5.96 -6.07
C LEU A 188 2.31 5.11 -4.84
N PRO A 189 3.33 5.49 -4.04
CA PRO A 189 3.76 4.72 -2.88
C PRO A 189 2.69 4.61 -1.77
N ALA A 190 1.67 5.45 -1.76
CA ALA A 190 0.60 5.37 -0.77
C ALA A 190 -0.52 4.40 -1.17
N GLY A 191 -0.73 4.13 -2.45
CA GLY A 191 -1.88 3.31 -2.85
C GLY A 191 -2.09 3.04 -4.33
N GLY A 192 -1.11 3.36 -5.18
CA GLY A 192 -1.28 3.35 -6.62
C GLY A 192 -1.02 2.03 -7.33
N LEU A 193 -0.52 1.01 -6.62
CA LEU A 193 -0.22 -0.26 -7.25
C LEU A 193 -1.49 -1.03 -7.59
N TRP A 194 -1.37 -1.79 -8.67
CA TRP A 194 -2.27 -2.84 -9.07
C TRP A 194 -1.56 -4.17 -8.89
N ALA A 195 -2.31 -5.20 -8.56
CA ALA A 195 -1.84 -6.58 -8.56
C ALA A 195 -2.94 -7.51 -9.04
N THR A 196 -2.58 -8.68 -9.55
CA THR A 196 -3.56 -9.78 -9.62
C THR A 196 -3.80 -10.30 -8.20
N PRO A 197 -5.01 -10.80 -7.87
CA PRO A 197 -5.23 -11.46 -6.59
C PRO A 197 -4.21 -12.57 -6.30
N VAL A 198 -3.78 -13.34 -7.30
CA VAL A 198 -2.74 -14.37 -7.13
C VAL A 198 -1.38 -13.76 -6.77
N ALA A 199 -0.97 -12.66 -7.40
CA ALA A 199 0.27 -11.99 -7.01
C ALA A 199 0.16 -11.38 -5.60
N ALA A 200 -0.99 -10.79 -5.25
CA ALA A 200 -1.24 -10.24 -3.93
C ALA A 200 -1.23 -11.32 -2.83
N SER A 201 -1.74 -12.53 -3.09
CA SER A 201 -1.62 -13.62 -2.11
C SER A 201 -0.18 -14.11 -1.97
N ARG A 202 0.59 -14.20 -3.06
CA ARG A 202 2.03 -14.52 -3.01
C ARG A 202 2.84 -13.48 -2.23
N LEU A 203 2.47 -12.21 -2.31
CA LEU A 203 3.06 -11.16 -1.45
C LEU A 203 2.80 -11.45 0.03
N VAL A 204 1.57 -11.81 0.39
CA VAL A 204 1.21 -12.18 1.77
C VAL A 204 2.02 -13.38 2.25
N THR A 205 2.07 -14.46 1.48
CA THR A 205 2.79 -15.67 1.90
C THR A 205 4.29 -15.42 1.99
N SER A 206 4.87 -14.80 0.97
CA SER A 206 6.32 -14.56 0.91
C SER A 206 6.82 -13.61 2.01
N LEU A 207 6.03 -12.58 2.34
CA LEU A 207 6.43 -11.56 3.32
C LEU A 207 6.07 -11.96 4.76
N LEU A 208 4.92 -12.58 4.99
CA LEU A 208 4.41 -12.82 6.35
C LEU A 208 4.57 -14.26 6.83
N VAL A 209 4.45 -15.23 5.94
CA VAL A 209 4.50 -16.66 6.30
C VAL A 209 5.92 -17.20 6.12
N GLU A 210 6.46 -17.08 4.92
CA GLU A 210 7.78 -17.61 4.54
C GLU A 210 8.91 -16.66 4.98
N ARG A 211 8.60 -15.38 5.18
CA ARG A 211 9.54 -14.31 5.57
C ARG A 211 10.79 -14.27 4.68
N ARG A 212 10.61 -14.46 3.37
CA ARG A 212 11.70 -14.51 2.37
C ARG A 212 12.57 -13.25 2.37
N LEU A 213 12.03 -12.12 2.84
CA LEU A 213 12.71 -10.83 2.92
C LEU A 213 13.06 -10.39 4.36
N GLY A 214 13.02 -11.30 5.32
CA GLY A 214 13.24 -11.01 6.75
C GLY A 214 11.94 -10.70 7.49
N GLU A 215 12.07 -10.03 8.64
CA GLU A 215 10.91 -9.66 9.46
C GLU A 215 9.97 -8.71 8.71
N PRO A 216 8.64 -8.84 8.88
CA PRO A 216 7.67 -7.95 8.28
C PRO A 216 7.96 -6.47 8.58
N ALA A 217 7.87 -5.64 7.55
CA ALA A 217 8.06 -4.20 7.66
C ALA A 217 7.10 -3.56 8.68
N PRO A 218 7.48 -2.42 9.30
CA PRO A 218 6.63 -1.73 10.28
C PRO A 218 5.32 -1.19 9.70
N SER A 219 5.15 -1.22 8.38
CA SER A 219 3.90 -0.87 7.70
C SER A 219 2.81 -1.94 7.85
N TRP A 220 3.15 -3.17 8.25
CA TRP A 220 2.14 -4.19 8.55
C TRP A 220 1.50 -3.94 9.92
N GLN A 221 0.17 -4.00 9.98
CA GLN A 221 -0.57 -3.83 11.22
C GLN A 221 -0.59 -5.12 12.03
N ARG A 222 -0.71 -4.97 13.36
CA ARG A 222 -0.77 -6.10 14.30
C ARG A 222 -2.03 -6.02 15.15
N ALA A 223 -2.80 -7.11 15.18
CA ALA A 223 -3.93 -7.30 16.08
C ALA A 223 -3.76 -8.63 16.82
N GLY A 224 -3.15 -8.58 18.01
CA GLY A 224 -2.72 -9.78 18.73
C GLY A 224 -1.69 -10.58 17.91
N ARG A 225 -2.06 -11.79 17.50
CA ARG A 225 -1.22 -12.67 16.67
C ARG A 225 -1.35 -12.40 15.17
N LEU A 226 -2.38 -11.69 14.73
CA LEU A 226 -2.62 -11.39 13.33
C LEU A 226 -1.70 -10.28 12.85
N LEU A 227 -0.98 -10.55 11.76
CA LEU A 227 -0.37 -9.52 10.93
C LEU A 227 -1.26 -9.29 9.71
N TRP A 228 -1.58 -8.03 9.43
CA TRP A 228 -2.54 -7.71 8.38
C TRP A 228 -2.33 -6.32 7.79
N HIS A 229 -2.92 -6.12 6.62
CA HIS A 229 -3.04 -4.82 5.99
C HIS A 229 -4.30 -4.83 5.10
N ASN A 230 -5.01 -3.70 5.04
CA ASN A 230 -6.12 -3.52 4.11
C ASN A 230 -5.84 -2.37 3.14
N GLY A 231 -6.70 -2.21 2.15
CA GLY A 231 -6.60 -1.12 1.21
C GLY A 231 -7.94 -0.84 0.58
N ALA A 232 -8.24 0.45 0.38
CA ALA A 232 -9.42 0.86 -0.35
C ALA A 232 -9.05 1.96 -1.35
N THR A 233 -9.69 1.91 -2.51
CA THR A 233 -9.76 3.02 -3.46
C THR A 233 -11.23 3.40 -3.64
N LYS A 234 -11.57 4.11 -4.72
CA LYS A 234 -12.94 4.54 -5.01
C LYS A 234 -13.94 3.39 -5.01
N ASP A 235 -13.60 2.29 -5.68
CA ASP A 235 -14.52 1.17 -5.94
C ASP A 235 -13.79 -0.18 -5.86
N ALA A 236 -12.70 -0.25 -5.12
CA ALA A 236 -11.99 -1.50 -4.84
C ALA A 236 -11.59 -1.53 -3.37
N SER A 237 -11.61 -2.71 -2.78
CA SER A 237 -11.07 -2.93 -1.45
C SER A 237 -10.38 -4.28 -1.36
N VAL A 238 -9.33 -4.36 -0.54
CA VAL A 238 -8.56 -5.55 -0.28
C VAL A 238 -8.32 -5.67 1.22
N PHE A 239 -8.36 -6.90 1.72
CA PHE A 239 -7.86 -7.29 3.02
C PHE A 239 -6.85 -8.42 2.83
N ALA A 240 -5.74 -8.34 3.55
CA ALA A 240 -4.68 -9.33 3.51
C ALA A 240 -4.19 -9.59 4.93
N GLY A 241 -4.08 -10.85 5.34
CA GLY A 241 -3.57 -11.16 6.68
C GLY A 241 -3.07 -12.58 6.83
N ALA A 242 -2.16 -12.77 7.79
CA ALA A 242 -1.59 -14.05 8.14
C ALA A 242 -1.39 -14.20 9.66
N LEU A 243 -1.48 -15.44 10.12
CA LEU A 243 -1.24 -15.86 11.49
C LEU A 243 0.11 -16.60 11.60
N PRO A 244 0.68 -16.71 12.81
CA PRO A 244 1.99 -17.32 13.00
C PRO A 244 2.05 -18.83 12.69
N ASP A 245 0.92 -19.51 12.59
CA ASP A 245 0.84 -20.93 12.22
C ASP A 245 0.85 -21.16 10.69
N GLY A 246 0.98 -20.09 9.91
CA GLY A 246 0.99 -20.13 8.45
C GLY A 246 -0.38 -19.99 7.81
N THR A 247 -1.45 -19.87 8.60
CA THR A 247 -2.79 -19.56 8.08
C THR A 247 -2.81 -18.15 7.47
N TRP A 248 -3.32 -18.00 6.25
CA TRP A 248 -3.42 -16.70 5.59
C TRP A 248 -4.70 -16.57 4.76
N VAL A 249 -5.10 -15.31 4.53
CA VAL A 249 -6.21 -14.95 3.65
C VAL A 249 -5.91 -13.67 2.87
N LEU A 250 -6.36 -13.64 1.62
CA LEU A 250 -6.49 -12.45 0.80
C LEU A 250 -7.95 -12.35 0.33
N VAL A 251 -8.59 -11.22 0.59
CA VAL A 251 -9.94 -10.89 0.11
C VAL A 251 -9.85 -9.66 -0.76
N HIS A 252 -10.42 -9.69 -1.96
CA HIS A 252 -10.56 -8.51 -2.81
C HIS A 252 -12.00 -8.35 -3.29
N ARG A 253 -12.51 -7.12 -3.24
CA ARG A 253 -13.86 -6.77 -3.71
C ARG A 253 -13.86 -5.54 -4.61
N LEU A 254 -14.78 -5.51 -5.58
CA LEU A 254 -14.97 -4.38 -6.51
C LEU A 254 -16.31 -3.68 -6.24
N GLY A 255 -16.26 -2.66 -5.40
CA GLY A 255 -17.40 -1.90 -4.90
C GLY A 255 -17.87 -2.38 -3.53
N GLY A 256 -18.97 -1.77 -3.07
CA GLY A 256 -19.47 -1.99 -1.71
C GLY A 256 -18.59 -1.32 -0.65
N ASP A 257 -18.92 -1.58 0.61
CA ASP A 257 -18.22 -1.05 1.78
C ASP A 257 -16.91 -1.82 2.04
N PRO A 258 -15.75 -1.13 2.16
CA PRO A 258 -14.47 -1.75 2.52
C PRO A 258 -14.50 -2.51 3.85
N ASP A 259 -15.25 -2.06 4.85
CA ASP A 259 -15.31 -2.74 6.16
C ASP A 259 -15.90 -4.15 6.04
N THR A 260 -16.76 -4.37 5.04
CA THR A 260 -17.27 -5.70 4.72
C THR A 260 -16.17 -6.61 4.16
N THR A 261 -15.20 -6.06 3.42
CA THR A 261 -14.04 -6.80 2.90
C THR A 261 -13.16 -7.29 4.04
N ASP A 262 -12.88 -6.40 5.00
CA ASP A 262 -12.11 -6.73 6.20
C ASP A 262 -12.83 -7.78 7.03
N LYS A 263 -14.14 -7.61 7.24
CA LYS A 263 -14.97 -8.58 7.96
C LYS A 263 -14.91 -9.98 7.33
N ILE A 264 -15.00 -10.10 6.01
CA ILE A 264 -14.89 -11.39 5.32
C ILE A 264 -13.54 -12.05 5.60
N GLY A 265 -12.44 -11.28 5.56
CA GLY A 265 -11.11 -11.80 5.83
C GLY A 265 -10.93 -12.23 7.29
N ILE A 266 -11.38 -11.41 8.23
CA ILE A 266 -11.31 -11.71 9.66
C ILE A 266 -12.17 -12.92 10.01
N ASP A 267 -13.40 -12.99 9.52
CA ASP A 267 -14.30 -14.11 9.78
C ASP A 267 -13.75 -15.42 9.16
N HIS A 268 -13.09 -15.33 8.00
CA HIS A 268 -12.40 -16.47 7.39
C HIS A 268 -11.27 -16.98 8.30
N LEU A 269 -10.38 -16.09 8.76
CA LEU A 269 -9.27 -16.47 9.66
C LEU A 269 -9.77 -17.08 10.98
N LYS A 270 -10.87 -16.56 11.55
CA LYS A 270 -11.47 -17.12 12.78
C LYS A 270 -12.09 -18.50 12.59
N SER A 271 -12.56 -18.81 11.38
CA SER A 271 -13.23 -20.10 11.12
C SER A 271 -12.28 -21.29 11.03
N VAL A 272 -10.97 -21.03 10.96
CA VAL A 272 -9.92 -22.04 10.73
C VAL A 272 -8.93 -22.14 11.90
N THR A 273 -9.08 -21.31 12.93
CA THR A 273 -8.32 -21.31 14.19
C THR A 273 -9.16 -21.81 15.33
#